data_AF-A0A2U0UK34-F1
#
_entry.id   AF-A0A2U0UK34-F1
#
_cell.length_a   1.000
_cell.length_b   1.000
_cell.length_c   1.000
_cell.angle_alpha   90.00
_cell.angle_beta   90.00
_cell.angle_gamma   90.00
#
_symmetry.space_group_name_H-M   'P 1'
#
loop_
_entity.id
_entity.type
_entity.pdbx_description
1 polymer ?
#
loop_
_entity_poly.entity_id
_entity_poly.type
_entity_poly.pdbx_seq_one_letter_code
_entity_poly.pdbx_strand_id
1 'polypeptide(L)'
;MIYGYIRVSSDKQTVENQRFEINNFCEKQHLQVNDWIEETISGTKNYTKRQLGNLLKKVGKDDVIICSELSRLGRNLFMIMEI
;
A
#
# COMPACT_ATOMS: atom_id res chain seq x y z
N MET A 1 6.15 -12.86 2.54
CA MET A 1 5.64 -11.86 3.51
C MET A 1 4.54 -11.05 2.83
N ILE A 2 3.42 -10.83 3.50
CA ILE A 2 2.30 -10.02 2.99
C ILE A 2 2.32 -8.68 3.70
N TYR A 3 2.41 -7.61 2.91
CA TYR A 3 2.45 -6.23 3.37
C TYR A 3 1.13 -5.53 3.07
N GLY A 4 0.52 -4.93 4.08
CA GLY A 4 -0.62 -4.03 3.92
C GLY A 4 -0.12 -2.60 3.68
N TYR A 5 -0.46 -2.02 2.54
CA TYR A 5 -0.03 -0.67 2.18
C TYR A 5 -1.20 0.32 2.19
N ILE A 6 -1.11 1.31 3.09
CA ILE A 6 -2.12 2.35 3.28
C ILE A 6 -1.49 3.71 3.04
N ARG A 7 -2.13 4.52 2.19
CA ARG A 7 -1.71 5.90 1.93
C ARG A 7 -2.90 6.85 2.02
N VAL A 8 -2.76 7.91 2.81
CA VAL A 8 -3.74 9.00 2.89
C VAL A 8 -3.08 10.34 2.60
N SER A 9 -3.89 11.33 2.24
CA SER A 9 -3.38 12.69 2.01
C SER A 9 -3.54 13.59 3.25
N SER A 10 -4.55 13.34 4.10
CA SER A 10 -4.83 14.18 5.29
C SER A 10 -5.81 13.61 6.33
N ASP A 11 -6.56 12.52 6.05
CA ASP A 11 -7.69 12.07 6.88
C ASP A 11 -7.46 10.69 7.54
N LYS A 12 -7.79 10.56 8.83
CA LYS A 12 -7.71 9.32 9.62
C LYS A 12 -8.82 8.32 9.30
N GLN A 13 -10.04 8.79 8.99
CA GLN A 13 -11.15 7.89 8.65
C GLN A 13 -10.83 7.09 7.38
N THR A 14 -10.07 7.69 6.47
CA THR A 14 -9.60 7.02 5.25
C THR A 14 -8.51 5.95 5.53
N VAL A 15 -7.79 6.02 6.66
CA VAL A 15 -6.82 4.97 7.06
C VAL A 15 -7.57 3.72 7.51
N GLU A 16 -8.54 3.91 8.41
CA GLU A 16 -9.33 2.80 8.99
C GLU A 16 -10.11 2.06 7.91
N ASN A 17 -10.75 2.78 6.98
CA ASN A 17 -11.47 2.17 5.86
C ASN A 17 -10.55 1.32 4.97
N GLN A 18 -9.37 1.82 4.61
CA GLN A 18 -8.43 1.05 3.79
C GLN A 18 -7.92 -0.19 4.51
N ARG A 19 -7.63 -0.08 5.81
CA ARG A 19 -7.24 -1.22 6.63
C ARG A 19 -8.34 -2.26 6.66
N PHE A 20 -9.58 -1.83 6.86
CA PHE A 20 -10.74 -2.72 6.88
C PHE A 20 -10.92 -3.44 5.54
N GLU A 21 -10.81 -2.75 4.41
CA GLU A 21 -10.93 -3.35 3.08
C GLU A 21 -9.83 -4.39 2.81
N ILE A 22 -8.58 -4.07 3.14
CA ILE A 22 -7.45 -4.99 3.00
C ILE A 22 -7.64 -6.23 3.90
N ASN A 23 -8.05 -6.04 5.15
CA ASN A 23 -8.31 -7.15 6.07
C ASN A 23 -9.45 -8.05 5.56
N ASN A 24 -10.57 -7.47 5.14
CA ASN A 24 -11.71 -8.20 4.59
C ASN A 24 -11.32 -8.99 3.32
N PHE A 25 -10.44 -8.43 2.48
CA PHE A 25 -9.87 -9.16 1.35
C PHE A 25 -9.00 -10.33 1.82
N CYS A 26 -8.09 -10.08 2.77
CA CYS A 26 -7.20 -11.11 3.29
C CYS A 26 -7.95 -12.26 3.96
N GLU A 27 -8.96 -11.96 4.78
CA GLU A 27 -9.83 -12.97 5.41
C GLU A 27 -10.51 -13.86 4.37
N LYS A 28 -11.08 -13.27 3.31
CA LYS A 28 -11.73 -14.01 2.22
C LYS A 28 -10.78 -14.87 1.40
N GLN A 29 -9.51 -14.47 1.32
CA GLN A 29 -8.47 -15.19 0.58
C GLN A 29 -7.62 -16.11 1.49
N HIS A 30 -7.95 -16.22 2.78
CA HIS A 30 -7.15 -16.93 3.78
C HIS A 30 -5.68 -16.46 3.82
N LEU A 31 -5.47 -15.16 3.59
CA LEU A 31 -4.19 -14.50 3.70
C LEU A 31 -4.08 -13.80 5.06
N GLN A 32 -2.85 -13.63 5.54
CA GLN A 32 -2.57 -12.87 6.76
C GLN A 32 -1.57 -11.77 6.46
N VAL A 33 -1.95 -10.52 6.74
CA VAL A 33 -1.02 -9.39 6.65
C VAL A 33 0.02 -9.52 7.76
N ASN A 34 1.29 -9.54 7.37
CA ASN A 34 2.40 -9.66 8.31
C ASN A 34 2.90 -8.31 8.80
N ASP A 35 2.87 -7.28 7.95
CA ASP A 35 3.37 -5.95 8.30
C ASP A 35 2.57 -4.85 7.58
N TRP A 36 2.50 -3.66 8.20
CA TRP A 36 1.71 -2.53 7.71
C TRP A 36 2.60 -1.32 7.45
N ILE A 37 2.43 -0.75 6.27
CA ILE A 37 3.12 0.47 5.86
C ILE A 37 2.06 1.54 5.65
N GLU A 38 2.06 2.51 6.55
CA GLU A 38 1.12 3.62 6.60
C GLU A 38 1.84 4.95 6.40
N GLU A 39 1.35 5.75 5.46
CA GLU A 39 1.93 7.05 5.18
C GLU A 39 0.88 8.13 4.86
N THR A 40 1.10 9.33 5.39
CA THR A 40 0.33 10.54 5.08
C THR A 40 1.11 11.41 4.12
N ILE A 41 0.93 11.18 2.82
CA ILE A 41 1.65 11.91 1.77
C ILE A 41 0.88 11.89 0.45
N SER A 42 0.99 12.96 -0.35
CA SER A 42 0.36 13.03 -1.67
C SER A 42 0.89 11.96 -2.62
N GLY A 43 -0.01 11.23 -3.28
CA GLY A 43 0.32 10.27 -4.34
C GLY A 43 0.88 10.92 -5.62
N THR A 44 0.95 12.26 -5.70
CA THR A 44 1.67 12.96 -6.78
C THR A 44 3.18 12.93 -6.58
N LYS A 45 3.66 12.61 -5.36
CA LYS A 45 5.08 12.43 -5.10
C LYS A 45 5.52 11.04 -5.57
N ASN A 46 6.71 10.98 -6.16
CA ASN A 46 7.34 9.74 -6.60
C ASN A 46 7.48 8.75 -5.42
N TYR A 47 7.29 7.46 -5.68
CA TYR A 47 7.35 6.38 -4.69
C TYR A 47 8.70 6.30 -3.96
N THR A 48 9.80 6.72 -4.60
CA THR A 48 11.13 6.75 -3.98
C THR A 48 11.23 7.70 -2.79
N LYS A 49 10.37 8.74 -2.74
CA LYS A 49 10.28 9.71 -1.63
C LYS A 49 9.22 9.30 -0.58
N ARG A 50 8.66 8.10 -0.71
CA ARG A 50 7.56 7.55 0.09
C ARG A 50 8.04 6.32 0.84
N GLN A 51 7.30 5.90 1.86
CA GLN A 51 7.64 4.66 2.57
C GLN A 51 7.54 3.44 1.64
N LEU A 52 6.67 3.53 0.62
CA LEU A 52 6.60 2.57 -0.48
C LEU A 52 7.96 2.28 -1.13
N GLY A 53 8.77 3.31 -1.42
CA GLY A 53 10.10 3.11 -2.02
C GLY A 53 11.05 2.33 -1.12
N ASN A 54 10.93 2.49 0.21
CA ASN A 54 11.70 1.70 1.16
C ASN A 54 11.17 0.27 1.28
N LEU A 55 9.85 0.08 1.17
CA LEU A 55 9.22 -1.23 1.14
C LEU A 55 9.68 -2.02 -0.08
N LEU A 56 9.64 -1.44 -1.27
CA LEU A 56 10.06 -2.08 -2.52
C LEU A 56 11.52 -2.54 -2.50
N LYS A 57 12.39 -1.85 -1.77
CA LYS A 57 13.79 -2.28 -1.55
C LYS A 57 13.95 -3.46 -0.59
N LYS A 58 12.96 -3.68 0.28
CA LYS A 58 12.94 -4.77 1.28
C LYS A 58 12.21 -6.01 0.77
N VAL A 59 11.21 -5.82 -0.08
CA VAL A 59 10.38 -6.87 -0.67
C VAL A 59 11.27 -7.82 -1.47
N GLY A 60 11.19 -9.10 -1.13
CA GLY A 60 11.88 -10.17 -1.81
C GLY A 60 11.01 -10.88 -2.84
N LYS A 61 11.57 -11.95 -3.40
CA LYS A 61 10.80 -12.90 -4.21
C LYS A 61 9.72 -13.54 -3.33
N ASP A 62 8.52 -13.69 -3.89
CA ASP A 62 7.32 -14.28 -3.24
C ASP A 62 6.66 -13.43 -2.14
N ASP A 63 7.13 -12.19 -1.93
CA ASP A 63 6.44 -11.21 -1.10
C ASP A 63 5.30 -10.52 -1.87
N VAL A 64 4.25 -10.14 -1.14
CA VAL A 64 3.03 -9.54 -1.72
C VAL A 64 2.73 -8.22 -1.04
N ILE A 65 2.45 -7.18 -1.82
CA ILE A 65 1.94 -5.90 -1.31
C ILE A 65 0.46 -5.80 -1.67
N ILE A 66 -0.40 -5.61 -0.66
CA ILE A 66 -1.84 -5.44 -0.82
C ILE A 66 -2.20 -3.99 -0.48
N CYS A 67 -2.93 -3.34 -1.38
CA CYS A 67 -3.49 -2.00 -1.17
C CYS A 67 -4.98 -2.02 -1.55
N SER A 68 -5.76 -1.09 -1.00
CA SER A 68 -7.21 -1.03 -1.28
C SER A 68 -7.53 -0.60 -2.71
N GLU A 69 -6.65 0.18 -3.33
CA GLU A 69 -6.84 0.71 -4.68
C GLU A 69 -5.51 1.14 -5.32
N LEU A 70 -5.42 1.06 -6.65
CA LEU A 70 -4.23 1.45 -7.41
C LEU A 70 -3.78 2.89 -7.16
N SER A 71 -4.72 3.79 -6.85
CA SER A 71 -4.41 5.18 -6.57
C SER A 71 -3.54 5.36 -5.31
N ARG A 72 -3.40 4.32 -4.47
CA ARG A 72 -2.45 4.30 -3.35
C ARG A 72 -1.02 4.16 -3.83
N LEU A 73 -0.75 3.45 -4.92
CA LEU A 73 0.60 3.28 -5.47
C LEU A 73 1.04 4.51 -6.25
N GLY A 74 0.19 5.06 -7.12
CA GLY A 74 0.50 6.24 -7.93
C GLY A 74 -0.75 6.97 -8.43
N ARG A 75 -0.58 8.20 -8.93
CA ARG A 75 -1.69 9.02 -9.47
C ARG A 75 -1.96 8.81 -10.96
N ASN A 76 -1.10 8.07 -11.65
CA ASN A 76 -1.30 7.65 -13.05
C ASN A 76 -0.71 6.26 -13.27
N LEU A 77 -1.08 5.63 -14.39
CA LEU A 77 -0.64 4.27 -14.73
C LEU A 77 0.89 4.18 -14.89
N PHE A 78 1.52 5.16 -15.51
CA PHE A 78 2.97 5.17 -15.73
C PHE A 78 3.76 5.10 -14.42
N MET A 79 3.36 5.86 -13.41
CA MET A 79 3.98 5.81 -12.07
C MET A 79 3.85 4.43 -11.41
N ILE A 80 2.77 3.70 -11.70
CA ILE A 80 2.54 2.36 -11.17
C ILE A 80 3.42 1.34 -11.91
N MET A 81 3.60 1.52 -13.22
CA MET A 81 4.45 0.64 -14.03
C MET A 81 5.96 0.80 -13.74
N GLU A 82 6.37 1.93 -13.16
CA GLU A 82 7.76 2.20 -12.74
C GLU A 82 8.12 1.60 -11.36
N ILE A 83 7.15 1.00 -10.67
CA ILE A 83 7.33 0.31 -9.38
C ILE A 83 7.75 -1.13 -9.64
#